data_AF-A0A4R4E5X6-F1
#
_entry.id   AF-A0A4R4E5X6-F1
#
_cell.length_a   1.000
_cell.length_b   1.000
_cell.length_c   1.000
_cell.angle_alpha   90.00
_cell.angle_beta   90.00
_cell.angle_gamma   90.00
#
_symmetry.space_group_name_H-M   'P 1'
#
loop_
_entity.id
_entity.type
_entity.pdbx_description
1 polymer ?
#
loop_
_entity_poly.entity_id
_entity_poly.type
_entity_poly.pdbx_seq_one_letter_code
_entity_poly.pdbx_strand_id
1 'polypeptide(L)'
;MGAFGGLILTKKGRALQAKAQLGVELHFNRIGIGDGNLGSQQIPDLNTLISEKKSLAIAKLKTQPGGKAIVGTVLSNQDITVGFYFREIGVFAQDPDVGEILYCYGNAGTGAEYIPPTGGPDIVEKSIDIITLIGNTMNVSATINNSLVWATQDDVSAAVINSKAYTDLKISQLDIKVTPEQIGAAKQSDFAEHLAEDASLTKKGHVQLSSSVTSTSETLAATANAVKQVNDKLVSDVVAMGKKSSSDSGAVAIGQESNAYLASIALGGNAKTTKAFGIAIGPLSSAEGAGSVALGSNATALNNSQGILGSGNGNTDTWLVPGSFSVQGTKNFEIPHPHPVKKNTHVIRHGAVESPTPGDTLYRYTLEATKDSQTVEIHLPDYFEHLNTNVDVWVNGHLHFGRAYGVVEGDTLKVTCEKAGKYKALVIGTRNDDNVQDWHVKGVEREIGESWRGETYVFEVDEIMEVEEITNMEESV
;
A
#
# COMPACT_ATOMS: atom_id res chain seq x y z
N MET A 1 -5.87 83.22 49.22
CA MET A 1 -4.62 83.22 50.04
C MET A 1 -4.88 84.20 51.18
N GLY A 2 -5.14 83.71 52.39
CA GLY A 2 -5.38 84.59 53.54
C GLY A 2 -4.15 85.45 53.82
N ALA A 3 -4.36 86.74 54.08
CA ALA A 3 -3.34 87.78 54.23
C ALA A 3 -2.60 87.67 55.59
N PHE A 4 -1.99 86.52 55.87
CA PHE A 4 -1.06 86.40 56.99
C PHE A 4 0.21 87.17 56.59
N GLY A 5 0.50 88.29 57.26
CA GLY A 5 1.64 89.19 56.97
C GLY A 5 3.03 88.59 57.23
N GLY A 6 3.19 87.27 57.07
CA GLY A 6 4.33 86.45 57.48
C GLY A 6 4.09 85.75 58.82
N LEU A 7 4.80 84.63 59.05
CA LEU A 7 4.84 83.98 60.36
C LEU A 7 6.05 84.47 61.14
N ILE A 8 5.85 84.80 62.41
CA ILE A 8 6.89 85.29 63.33
C ILE A 8 7.17 84.21 64.37
N LEU A 9 8.46 83.99 64.69
CA LEU A 9 8.87 83.04 65.72
C LEU A 9 8.50 83.54 67.12
N THR A 10 7.97 82.64 67.96
CA THR A 10 7.77 82.94 69.39
C THR A 10 9.11 82.95 70.12
N LYS A 11 9.17 83.44 71.37
CA LYS A 11 10.37 83.34 72.22
C LYS A 11 10.79 81.88 72.41
N LYS A 12 9.81 80.97 72.59
CA LYS A 12 10.06 79.53 72.66
C LYS A 12 10.54 78.95 71.32
N GLY A 13 9.96 79.38 70.20
CA GLY A 13 10.39 78.97 68.87
C GLY A 13 11.82 79.39 68.55
N ARG A 14 12.21 80.61 68.91
CA ARG A 14 13.62 81.07 68.78
C ARG A 14 14.57 80.29 69.68
N ALA A 15 14.16 79.94 70.90
CA ALA A 15 14.97 79.12 71.79
C ALA A 15 15.17 77.70 71.23
N LEU A 16 14.10 77.07 70.72
CA LEU A 16 14.19 75.76 70.06
C LEU A 16 15.03 75.82 68.79
N GLN A 17 14.89 76.87 67.99
CA GLN A 17 15.75 77.10 66.82
C GLN A 17 17.23 77.19 67.21
N ALA A 18 17.57 77.88 68.30
CA ALA A 18 18.95 77.95 68.79
C ALA A 18 19.47 76.59 69.25
N LYS A 19 18.64 75.77 69.91
CA LYS A 19 18.98 74.37 70.24
C LYS A 19 19.17 73.52 68.98
N ALA A 20 18.35 73.74 67.95
CA ALA A 20 18.44 73.01 66.69
C ALA A 20 19.76 73.29 65.95
N GLN A 21 20.27 74.52 66.03
CA GLN A 21 21.60 74.87 65.52
C GLN A 21 22.75 74.17 66.27
N LEU A 22 22.53 73.74 67.50
CA LEU A 22 23.48 72.96 68.30
C LEU A 22 23.36 71.44 68.06
N GLY A 23 22.52 71.01 67.11
CA GLY A 23 22.40 69.61 66.67
C GLY A 23 21.17 68.87 67.18
N VAL A 24 20.29 69.52 67.96
CA VAL A 24 18.99 68.95 68.34
C VAL A 24 18.08 68.87 67.12
N GLU A 25 17.36 67.76 66.95
CA GLU A 25 16.42 67.61 65.83
C GLU A 25 15.25 68.59 65.97
N LEU A 26 14.96 69.34 64.90
CA LEU A 26 13.77 70.17 64.83
C LEU A 26 12.64 69.34 64.23
N HIS A 27 11.82 68.75 65.10
CA HIS A 27 10.66 67.97 64.71
C HIS A 27 9.38 68.80 64.79
N PHE A 28 8.67 68.91 63.67
CA PHE A 28 7.36 69.57 63.61
C PHE A 28 6.25 68.54 63.84
N ASN A 29 5.36 68.85 64.78
CA ASN A 29 4.28 67.95 65.19
C ASN A 29 3.02 68.13 64.33
N ARG A 30 2.56 69.38 64.24
CA ARG A 30 1.27 69.74 63.62
C ARG A 30 1.20 71.22 63.28
N ILE A 31 0.21 71.59 62.48
CA ILE A 31 -0.17 72.98 62.22
C ILE A 31 -1.54 73.22 62.85
N GLY A 32 -1.66 74.18 63.76
CA GLY A 32 -2.93 74.59 64.33
C GLY A 32 -3.50 75.81 63.59
N ILE A 33 -4.82 75.87 63.47
CA ILE A 33 -5.54 77.02 62.92
C ILE A 33 -6.70 77.42 63.83
N GLY A 34 -7.06 78.71 63.82
CA GLY A 34 -8.09 79.23 64.71
C GLY A 34 -8.69 80.57 64.29
N ASP A 35 -9.52 81.12 65.15
CA ASP A 35 -10.18 82.43 64.98
C ASP A 35 -9.71 83.51 65.95
N GLY A 36 -8.63 83.23 66.70
CA GLY A 36 -8.05 84.14 67.68
C GLY A 36 -7.71 85.52 67.14
N ASN A 37 -8.05 86.55 67.91
CA ASN A 37 -7.69 87.94 67.66
C ASN A 37 -6.48 88.33 68.52
N LEU A 38 -5.42 88.87 67.90
CA LEU A 38 -4.17 89.19 68.56
C LEU A 38 -4.29 90.33 69.60
N GLY A 39 -5.23 91.27 69.40
CA GLY A 39 -5.44 92.38 70.33
C GLY A 39 -4.16 93.19 70.60
N SER A 40 -3.83 93.41 71.88
CA SER A 40 -2.58 94.07 72.31
C SER A 40 -1.43 93.09 72.62
N GLN A 41 -1.63 91.78 72.43
CA GLN A 41 -0.60 90.76 72.73
C GLN A 41 0.52 90.79 71.70
N GLN A 42 1.75 90.53 72.14
CA GLN A 42 2.92 90.46 71.27
C GLN A 42 3.16 89.00 70.85
N ILE A 43 3.27 88.74 69.54
CA ILE A 43 3.47 87.38 68.99
C ILE A 43 4.65 86.63 69.65
N PRO A 44 5.82 87.27 69.96
CA PRO A 44 6.91 86.60 70.64
C PRO A 44 6.57 86.02 72.02
N ASP A 45 5.53 86.53 72.71
CA ASP A 45 5.16 86.10 74.06
C ASP A 45 4.07 85.01 74.06
N LEU A 46 3.55 84.63 72.90
CA LEU A 46 2.55 83.58 72.77
C LEU A 46 3.16 82.20 73.02
N ASN A 47 2.43 81.38 73.78
CA ASN A 47 2.79 79.99 74.08
C ASN A 47 1.91 78.97 73.36
N THR A 48 0.70 79.37 72.98
CA THR A 48 -0.31 78.58 72.26
C THR A 48 -1.07 79.51 71.31
N LEU A 49 -1.93 78.94 70.46
CA LEU A 49 -2.94 79.74 69.76
C LEU A 49 -3.91 80.37 70.76
N ILE A 50 -4.49 81.50 70.38
CA ILE A 50 -5.40 82.29 71.22
C ILE A 50 -6.78 81.60 71.28
N SER A 51 -7.25 81.05 70.17
CA SER A 51 -8.52 80.31 70.02
C SER A 51 -8.40 79.28 68.90
N GLU A 52 -7.69 78.19 69.17
CA GLU A 52 -7.53 77.09 68.21
C GLU A 52 -8.90 76.44 67.89
N LYS A 53 -9.17 76.23 66.60
CA LYS A 53 -10.38 75.56 66.09
C LYS A 53 -10.10 74.23 65.43
N LYS A 54 -8.91 74.04 64.83
CA LYS A 54 -8.54 72.77 64.21
C LYS A 54 -7.03 72.56 64.23
N SER A 55 -6.62 71.35 64.60
CA SER A 55 -5.27 70.83 64.41
C SER A 55 -5.18 70.07 63.09
N LEU A 56 -4.13 70.33 62.32
CA LEU A 56 -3.88 69.73 61.03
C LEU A 56 -2.55 68.98 61.03
N ALA A 57 -2.57 67.76 60.50
CA ALA A 57 -1.37 66.94 60.33
C ALA A 57 -0.50 67.49 59.18
N ILE A 58 0.82 67.32 59.30
CA ILE A 58 1.75 67.77 58.28
C ILE A 58 1.68 66.80 57.09
N ALA A 59 1.45 67.34 55.89
CA ALA A 59 1.36 66.58 54.65
C ALA A 59 2.65 66.68 53.81
N LYS A 60 3.46 67.72 54.06
CA LYS A 60 4.67 68.01 53.28
C LYS A 60 5.72 68.66 54.16
N LEU A 61 6.96 68.17 54.07
CA LEU A 61 8.13 68.84 54.63
C LEU A 61 9.20 68.92 53.55
N LYS A 62 9.67 70.12 53.24
CA LYS A 62 10.76 70.34 52.28
C LYS A 62 11.69 71.43 52.77
N THR A 63 12.96 71.11 52.96
CA THR A 63 13.99 72.10 53.26
C THR A 63 14.33 72.94 52.03
N GLN A 64 14.69 74.21 52.24
CA GLN A 64 15.06 75.15 51.19
C GLN A 64 16.37 75.88 51.53
N PRO A 65 17.12 76.35 50.52
CA PRO A 65 18.30 77.19 50.73
C PRO A 65 17.98 78.43 51.59
N GLY A 66 18.96 78.87 52.39
CA GLY A 66 18.80 80.03 53.28
C GLY A 66 18.18 79.72 54.65
N GLY A 67 18.23 78.46 55.09
CA GLY A 67 17.81 78.04 56.43
C GLY A 67 16.30 78.10 56.67
N LYS A 68 15.51 77.81 55.62
CA LYS A 68 14.05 77.79 55.64
C LYS A 68 13.52 76.39 55.37
N ALA A 69 12.35 76.07 55.90
CA ALA A 69 11.58 74.89 55.53
C ALA A 69 10.17 75.28 55.12
N ILE A 70 9.65 74.56 54.12
CA ILE A 70 8.23 74.49 53.83
C ILE A 70 7.65 73.39 54.70
N VAL A 71 6.74 73.76 55.59
CA VAL A 71 5.87 72.84 56.33
C VAL A 71 4.47 73.01 55.76
N GLY A 72 4.02 72.01 55.00
CA GLY A 72 2.76 72.03 54.28
C GLY A 72 1.70 71.17 54.96
N THR A 73 0.46 71.63 54.91
CA THR A 73 -0.73 70.90 55.39
C THR A 73 -1.89 71.11 54.43
N VAL A 74 -2.92 70.27 54.56
CA VAL A 74 -4.21 70.47 53.89
C VAL A 74 -5.27 70.79 54.93
N LEU A 75 -6.03 71.86 54.70
CA LEU A 75 -7.24 72.19 55.44
C LEU A 75 -8.45 71.67 54.66
N SER A 76 -9.23 70.80 55.30
CA SER A 76 -10.57 70.38 54.84
C SER A 76 -11.64 70.80 55.84
N ASN A 77 -12.78 71.30 55.35
CA ASN A 77 -13.92 71.69 56.18
C ASN A 77 -14.87 70.53 56.53
N GLN A 78 -14.59 69.30 56.09
CA GLN A 78 -15.47 68.13 56.29
C GLN A 78 -15.73 67.79 57.76
N ASP A 79 -14.76 68.05 58.65
CA ASP A 79 -14.89 67.80 60.10
C ASP A 79 -15.11 69.08 60.92
N ILE A 80 -15.37 70.21 60.28
CA ILE A 80 -15.61 71.49 60.96
C ILE A 80 -17.10 71.61 61.23
N THR A 81 -17.56 71.44 62.47
CA THR A 81 -19.00 71.48 62.80
C THR A 81 -19.53 72.89 63.05
N VAL A 82 -18.65 73.85 63.36
CA VAL A 82 -18.98 75.27 63.55
C VAL A 82 -18.01 76.09 62.71
N GLY A 83 -18.53 76.88 61.77
CA GLY A 83 -17.72 77.72 60.91
C GLY A 83 -17.04 78.85 61.68
N PHE A 84 -15.85 79.25 61.24
CA PHE A 84 -15.05 80.26 61.92
C PHE A 84 -14.25 81.10 60.92
N TYR A 85 -13.88 82.31 61.31
CA TYR A 85 -12.97 83.13 60.52
C TYR A 85 -11.54 82.68 60.79
N PHE A 86 -10.88 82.08 59.79
CA PHE A 86 -9.51 81.62 59.87
C PHE A 86 -8.55 82.81 59.99
N ARG A 87 -8.27 83.17 61.24
CA ARG A 87 -7.59 84.40 61.63
C ARG A 87 -6.20 84.13 62.19
N GLU A 88 -5.95 82.97 62.76
CA GLU A 88 -4.64 82.59 63.30
C GLU A 88 -4.17 81.24 62.77
N ILE A 89 -2.87 81.12 62.54
CA ILE A 89 -2.18 79.89 62.17
C ILE A 89 -0.90 79.76 62.98
N GLY A 90 -0.61 78.55 63.45
CA GLY A 90 0.58 78.26 64.23
C GLY A 90 1.22 76.95 63.81
N VAL A 91 2.55 76.93 63.72
CA VAL A 91 3.30 75.68 63.58
C VAL A 91 3.74 75.25 64.96
N PHE A 92 3.46 74.01 65.33
CA PHE A 92 3.88 73.41 66.58
C PHE A 92 5.07 72.48 66.36
N ALA A 93 6.04 72.58 67.26
CA ALA A 93 7.27 71.79 67.22
C ALA A 93 7.54 71.18 68.60
N GLN A 94 8.26 70.06 68.61
CA GLN A 94 8.66 69.39 69.83
C GLN A 94 9.96 69.99 70.38
N ASP A 95 9.92 70.56 71.59
CA ASP A 95 11.13 70.89 72.35
C ASP A 95 11.44 69.73 73.32
N PRO A 96 12.69 69.22 73.38
CA PRO A 96 13.04 68.09 74.22
C PRO A 96 12.92 68.36 75.73
N ASP A 97 13.01 69.63 76.15
CA ASP A 97 13.02 70.00 77.58
C ASP A 97 11.63 70.40 78.10
N VAL A 98 10.79 70.99 77.25
CA VAL A 98 9.50 71.59 77.65
C VAL A 98 8.27 71.04 76.94
N GLY A 99 8.44 70.07 76.02
CA GLY A 99 7.33 69.45 75.30
C GLY A 99 6.94 70.20 74.03
N GLU A 100 5.71 69.98 73.55
CA GLU A 100 5.19 70.69 72.37
C GLU A 100 5.10 72.19 72.64
N ILE A 101 5.66 73.00 71.74
CA ILE A 101 5.64 74.46 71.79
C ILE A 101 5.05 75.04 70.50
N LEU A 102 4.48 76.25 70.61
CA LEU A 102 4.17 77.07 69.44
C LEU A 102 5.47 77.65 68.88
N TYR A 103 5.92 77.14 67.73
CA TYR A 103 7.19 77.52 67.11
C TYR A 103 7.11 78.87 66.40
N CYS A 104 6.13 79.02 65.51
CA CYS A 104 5.85 80.28 64.83
C CYS A 104 4.34 80.48 64.68
N TYR A 105 3.95 81.75 64.57
CA TYR A 105 2.56 82.17 64.57
C TYR A 105 2.34 83.25 63.52
N GLY A 106 1.21 83.18 62.83
CA GLY A 106 0.73 84.20 61.90
C GLY A 106 -0.72 84.57 62.24
N ASN A 107 -1.06 85.85 62.08
CA ASN A 107 -2.43 86.33 62.21
C ASN A 107 -2.83 87.15 60.98
N ALA A 108 -4.04 86.91 60.47
CA ALA A 108 -4.57 87.57 59.27
C ALA A 108 -5.33 88.88 59.59
N GLY A 109 -5.46 89.26 60.86
CA GLY A 109 -6.12 90.51 61.28
C GLY A 109 -7.56 90.61 60.76
N THR A 110 -7.88 91.71 60.08
CA THR A 110 -9.18 91.93 59.43
C THR A 110 -9.33 91.21 58.10
N GLY A 111 -8.24 90.65 57.54
CA GLY A 111 -8.24 89.89 56.28
C GLY A 111 -8.49 88.39 56.44
N ALA A 112 -9.08 87.98 57.57
CA ALA A 112 -9.41 86.59 57.87
C ALA A 112 -10.51 86.05 56.94
N GLU A 113 -10.30 84.87 56.38
CA GLU A 113 -11.26 84.19 55.51
C GLU A 113 -12.26 83.37 56.34
N TYR A 114 -13.54 83.38 55.97
CA TYR A 114 -14.53 82.54 56.64
C TYR A 114 -14.44 81.10 56.13
N ILE A 115 -14.29 80.13 57.05
CA ILE A 115 -14.35 78.70 56.76
C ILE A 115 -15.73 78.18 57.19
N PRO A 116 -16.59 77.74 56.26
CA PRO A 116 -17.93 77.28 56.59
C PRO A 116 -17.90 75.90 57.28
N PRO A 117 -18.92 75.59 58.11
CA PRO A 117 -19.05 74.26 58.68
C PRO A 117 -19.45 73.22 57.64
N THR A 118 -19.24 71.95 57.98
CA THR A 118 -19.68 70.77 57.24
C THR A 118 -21.21 70.74 57.11
N GLY A 119 -21.71 70.22 56.00
CA GLY A 119 -23.15 70.16 55.69
C GLY A 119 -23.72 71.35 54.89
N GLY A 120 -22.90 72.34 54.54
CA GLY A 120 -23.23 73.40 53.57
C GLY A 120 -22.93 73.00 52.11
N PRO A 121 -23.33 73.83 51.12
CA PRO A 121 -23.05 73.58 49.71
C PRO A 121 -21.56 73.73 49.32
N ASP A 122 -20.75 74.35 50.19
CA ASP A 122 -19.35 74.65 49.91
C ASP A 122 -18.42 73.59 50.53
N ILE A 123 -17.74 72.82 49.67
CA ILE A 123 -16.63 71.97 50.06
C ILE A 123 -15.36 72.80 49.95
N VAL A 124 -14.67 73.01 51.08
CA VAL A 124 -13.43 73.78 51.14
C VAL A 124 -12.28 72.84 51.40
N GLU A 125 -11.40 72.73 50.41
CA GLU A 125 -10.11 72.07 50.53
C GLU A 125 -9.01 73.03 50.09
N LYS A 126 -8.01 73.23 50.97
CA LYS A 126 -6.93 74.19 50.74
C LYS A 126 -5.60 73.59 51.12
N SER A 127 -4.65 73.58 50.20
CA SER A 127 -3.24 73.34 50.51
C SER A 127 -2.62 74.61 51.10
N ILE A 128 -1.99 74.48 52.26
CA ILE A 128 -1.35 75.57 52.99
C ILE A 128 0.13 75.21 53.14
N ASP A 129 0.99 75.92 52.42
CA ASP A 129 2.45 75.81 52.56
C ASP A 129 2.96 76.96 53.46
N ILE A 130 3.47 76.61 54.63
CA ILE A 130 4.06 77.57 55.57
C ILE A 130 5.57 77.57 55.37
N ILE A 131 6.13 78.74 55.07
CA ILE A 131 7.58 78.94 55.04
C ILE A 131 8.03 79.44 56.40
N THR A 132 8.79 78.62 57.12
CA THR A 132 9.35 78.98 58.44
C THR A 132 10.87 78.94 58.45
N LEU A 133 11.48 79.72 59.33
CA LEU A 133 12.92 79.76 59.53
C LEU A 133 13.34 78.63 60.46
N ILE A 134 14.24 77.77 60.01
CA ILE A 134 14.77 76.62 60.74
C ILE A 134 16.26 76.76 61.08
N GLY A 135 16.91 77.82 60.59
CA GLY A 135 18.37 77.97 60.68
C GLY A 135 19.09 77.04 59.70
N ASN A 136 20.43 77.00 59.74
CA ASN A 136 21.23 76.10 58.89
C ASN A 136 21.29 74.66 59.42
N THR A 137 20.21 74.21 60.05
CA THR A 137 20.10 72.91 60.73
C THR A 137 19.95 71.79 59.71
N MET A 138 20.75 70.73 59.81
CA MET A 138 20.73 69.60 58.88
C MET A 138 19.64 68.55 59.20
N ASN A 139 19.13 68.52 60.43
CA ASN A 139 18.18 67.52 60.92
C ASN A 139 16.81 68.16 61.20
N VAL A 140 15.97 68.25 60.16
CA VAL A 140 14.57 68.71 60.28
C VAL A 140 13.65 67.59 59.80
N SER A 141 12.65 67.26 60.62
CA SER A 141 11.72 66.17 60.36
C SER A 141 10.29 66.56 60.73
N ALA A 142 9.34 65.79 60.23
CA ALA A 142 7.92 65.91 60.55
C ALA A 142 7.26 64.54 60.40
N THR A 143 6.24 64.28 61.22
CA THR A 143 5.40 63.10 61.04
C THR A 143 4.44 63.33 59.88
N ILE A 144 4.75 62.75 58.71
CA ILE A 144 3.93 62.89 57.49
C ILE A 144 2.78 61.89 57.50
N ASN A 145 1.55 62.36 57.28
CA ASN A 145 0.41 61.46 57.05
C ASN A 145 0.35 61.06 55.57
N ASN A 146 0.75 59.81 55.27
CA ASN A 146 0.83 59.28 53.90
C ASN A 146 -0.53 59.03 53.23
N SER A 147 -1.66 59.26 53.90
CA SER A 147 -2.99 59.08 53.31
C SER A 147 -3.38 60.19 52.32
N LEU A 148 -2.56 61.24 52.14
CA LEU A 148 -2.88 62.43 51.33
C LEU A 148 -1.75 62.85 50.35
N VAL A 149 -0.93 61.91 49.86
CA VAL A 149 0.14 62.21 48.89
C VAL A 149 -0.38 62.03 47.46
N TRP A 150 -0.38 63.10 46.65
CA TRP A 150 -0.69 63.05 45.21
C TRP A 150 0.57 63.26 44.37
N ALA A 151 0.75 62.42 43.33
CA ALA A 151 1.73 62.63 42.27
C ALA A 151 1.22 63.71 41.31
N THR A 152 2.11 64.60 40.87
CA THR A 152 1.75 65.67 39.94
C THR A 152 1.64 65.14 38.51
N GLN A 153 0.96 65.89 37.63
CA GLN A 153 0.85 65.54 36.21
C GLN A 153 2.23 65.44 35.51
N ASP A 154 3.22 66.18 36.01
CA ASP A 154 4.60 66.14 35.52
C ASP A 154 5.29 64.82 35.88
N ASP A 155 5.06 64.29 37.09
CA ASP A 155 5.63 63.02 37.54
C ASP A 155 5.14 61.85 36.67
N VAL A 156 3.86 61.85 36.31
CA VAL A 156 3.26 60.84 35.41
C VAL A 156 3.80 60.99 33.98
N SER A 157 3.93 62.22 33.49
CA SER A 157 4.43 62.49 32.13
C SER A 157 5.87 62.02 31.95
N ALA A 158 6.73 62.22 32.95
CA ALA A 158 8.12 61.75 32.94
C ALA A 158 8.21 60.21 32.92
N ALA A 159 7.35 59.52 33.68
CA ALA A 159 7.34 58.06 33.70
C ALA A 159 6.93 57.45 32.35
N VAL A 160 5.95 58.05 31.66
CA VAL A 160 5.51 57.60 30.33
C VAL A 160 6.63 57.74 29.30
N ILE A 161 7.35 58.86 29.30
CA ILE A 161 8.48 59.09 28.37
C ILE A 161 9.58 58.05 28.58
N ASN A 162 9.94 57.78 29.84
CA ASN A 162 10.98 56.79 30.16
C ASN A 162 10.59 55.37 29.74
N SER A 163 9.32 54.97 29.95
CA SER A 163 8.82 53.66 29.53
C SER A 163 8.83 53.50 28.01
N LYS A 164 8.48 54.56 27.28
CA LYS A 164 8.51 54.55 25.82
C LYS A 164 9.93 54.39 25.30
N ALA A 165 10.87 55.19 25.80
CA ALA A 165 12.27 55.15 25.38
C ALA A 165 12.90 53.76 25.62
N TYR A 166 12.62 53.12 26.76
CA TYR A 166 13.09 51.77 27.06
C TYR A 166 12.55 50.73 26.07
N THR A 167 11.25 50.83 25.76
CA THR A 167 10.56 49.89 24.85
C THR A 167 11.10 50.02 23.42
N ASP A 168 11.24 51.25 22.93
CA ASP A 168 11.77 51.51 21.58
C ASP A 168 13.21 50.98 21.42
N LEU A 169 14.05 51.13 22.46
CA LEU A 169 15.42 50.58 22.49
C LEU A 169 15.46 49.05 22.43
N LYS A 170 14.55 48.37 23.15
CA LYS A 170 14.49 46.90 23.14
C LYS A 170 14.01 46.36 21.80
N ILE A 171 13.04 47.03 21.17
CA ILE A 171 12.55 46.65 19.84
C ILE A 171 13.64 46.86 18.79
N SER A 172 14.42 47.94 18.84
CA SER A 172 15.48 48.17 17.84
C SER A 172 16.66 47.19 17.95
N GLN A 173 16.84 46.54 19.10
CA GLN A 173 17.88 45.53 19.33
C GLN A 173 17.48 44.13 18.83
N LEU A 174 16.19 43.90 18.60
CA LEU A 174 15.67 42.66 18.03
C LEU A 174 15.80 42.71 16.50
N ASP A 175 16.94 42.28 15.96
CA ASP A 175 17.18 42.17 14.51
C ASP A 175 16.41 40.98 13.91
N ILE A 176 15.08 41.04 13.90
CA ILE A 176 14.23 40.02 13.27
C ILE A 176 14.13 40.34 11.77
N LYS A 177 15.12 39.89 11.02
CA LYS A 177 15.08 39.86 9.55
C LYS A 177 14.50 38.53 9.08
N VAL A 178 13.18 38.36 9.25
CA VAL A 178 12.44 37.27 8.61
C VAL A 178 11.59 37.90 7.52
N THR A 179 11.98 37.71 6.26
CA THR A 179 11.17 38.17 5.12
C THR A 179 10.18 37.09 4.70
N PRO A 180 9.03 37.44 4.10
CA PRO A 180 8.09 36.45 3.54
C PRO A 180 8.77 35.49 2.54
N GLU A 181 9.78 35.98 1.81
CA GLU A 181 10.58 35.18 0.87
C GLU A 181 11.41 34.11 1.58
N GLN A 182 11.95 34.37 2.77
CA GLN A 182 12.71 33.39 3.54
C GLN A 182 11.81 32.26 4.09
N ILE A 183 10.55 32.56 4.43
CA ILE A 183 9.57 31.54 4.87
C ILE A 183 9.06 30.72 3.67
N GLY A 184 8.88 31.36 2.50
CA GLY A 184 8.45 30.69 1.27
C GLY A 184 9.53 29.81 0.64
N ALA A 185 10.77 30.29 0.57
CA ALA A 185 11.88 29.59 -0.06
C ALA A 185 12.26 28.29 0.67
N ALA A 186 12.27 28.30 2.01
CA ALA A 186 12.52 27.09 2.80
C ALA A 186 11.46 26.00 2.53
N LYS A 187 10.17 26.39 2.47
CA LYS A 187 9.07 25.45 2.17
C LYS A 187 9.09 24.94 0.73
N GLN A 188 9.52 25.77 -0.22
CA GLN A 188 9.67 25.37 -1.62
C GLN A 188 10.82 24.37 -1.79
N SER A 189 11.92 24.57 -1.06
CA SER A 189 13.09 23.67 -1.05
C SER A 189 12.71 22.28 -0.57
N ASP A 190 12.10 22.19 0.62
CA ASP A 190 11.70 20.92 1.22
C ASP A 190 10.68 20.17 0.34
N PHE A 191 9.76 20.91 -0.30
CA PHE A 191 8.78 20.34 -1.23
C PHE A 191 9.43 19.85 -2.53
N ALA A 192 10.39 20.58 -3.08
CA ALA A 192 11.12 20.19 -4.27
C ALA A 192 12.01 18.96 -4.00
N GLU A 193 12.65 18.88 -2.83
CA GLU A 193 13.42 17.71 -2.40
C GLU A 193 12.52 16.48 -2.26
N HIS A 194 11.32 16.63 -1.67
CA HIS A 194 10.36 15.52 -1.57
C HIS A 194 9.87 15.04 -2.95
N LEU A 195 9.56 15.96 -3.87
CA LEU A 195 9.15 15.59 -5.24
C LEU A 195 10.24 14.89 -6.06
N ALA A 196 11.51 15.12 -5.74
CA ALA A 196 12.66 14.49 -6.39
C ALA A 196 13.02 13.11 -5.82
N GLU A 197 12.32 12.67 -4.76
CA GLU A 197 12.61 11.41 -4.07
C GLU A 197 11.90 10.23 -4.77
N ASP A 198 12.65 9.47 -5.57
CA ASP A 198 12.15 8.23 -6.18
C ASP A 198 12.04 7.09 -5.16
N ALA A 199 11.02 6.24 -5.32
CA ALA A 199 10.91 5.05 -4.49
C ALA A 199 11.98 4.00 -4.85
N SER A 200 12.39 3.23 -3.85
CA SER A 200 13.26 2.07 -4.00
C SER A 200 12.71 0.87 -3.24
N LEU A 201 13.38 -0.28 -3.33
CA LEU A 201 13.02 -1.47 -2.57
C LEU A 201 13.16 -1.31 -1.04
N THR A 202 13.89 -0.29 -0.58
CA THR A 202 14.19 -0.05 0.85
C THR A 202 13.75 1.32 1.35
N LYS A 203 13.32 2.22 0.45
CA LYS A 203 12.94 3.60 0.77
C LYS A 203 11.66 3.98 0.03
N LYS A 204 10.70 4.58 0.75
CA LYS A 204 9.47 5.12 0.14
C LYS A 204 9.81 6.37 -0.68
N GLY A 205 9.08 6.60 -1.76
CA GLY A 205 9.22 7.75 -2.65
C GLY A 205 8.12 7.78 -3.71
N HIS A 206 8.28 8.62 -4.73
CA HIS A 206 7.37 8.70 -5.87
C HIS A 206 7.71 7.64 -6.92
N VAL A 207 6.68 7.18 -7.65
CA VAL A 207 6.82 6.19 -8.72
C VAL A 207 5.87 6.56 -9.85
N GLN A 208 6.35 6.47 -11.09
CA GLN A 208 5.48 6.56 -12.26
C GLN A 208 4.98 5.16 -12.64
N LEU A 209 3.69 5.05 -12.92
CA LEU A 209 3.04 3.77 -13.19
C LEU A 209 2.84 3.54 -14.70
N SER A 210 2.98 2.29 -15.14
CA SER A 210 2.71 1.85 -16.50
C SER A 210 1.79 0.63 -16.52
N SER A 211 0.83 0.63 -17.44
CA SER A 211 -0.09 -0.50 -17.68
C SER A 211 0.39 -1.44 -18.79
N SER A 212 1.62 -1.28 -19.28
CA SER A 212 2.20 -2.20 -20.27
C SER A 212 2.63 -3.51 -19.62
N VAL A 213 2.19 -4.65 -20.16
CA VAL A 213 2.61 -6.00 -19.73
C VAL A 213 3.92 -6.47 -20.38
N THR A 214 4.54 -5.64 -21.20
CA THR A 214 5.82 -5.92 -21.88
C THR A 214 6.82 -4.77 -21.71
N SER A 215 6.66 -3.94 -20.68
CA SER A 215 7.57 -2.83 -20.41
C SER A 215 8.96 -3.35 -20.03
N THR A 216 10.00 -2.76 -20.61
CA THR A 216 11.41 -2.99 -20.21
C THR A 216 11.98 -1.83 -19.38
N SER A 217 11.14 -0.88 -18.96
CA SER A 217 11.56 0.26 -18.16
C SER A 217 11.91 -0.18 -16.73
N GLU A 218 13.06 0.25 -16.24
CA GLU A 218 13.50 0.07 -14.85
C GLU A 218 13.05 1.23 -13.93
N THR A 219 12.45 2.28 -14.49
CA THR A 219 12.03 3.50 -13.77
C THR A 219 10.51 3.60 -13.59
N LEU A 220 9.73 2.74 -14.26
CA LEU A 220 8.27 2.69 -14.16
C LEU A 220 7.81 1.42 -13.46
N ALA A 221 6.90 1.52 -12.48
CA ALA A 221 6.29 0.34 -11.86
C ALA A 221 5.03 -0.12 -12.60
N ALA A 222 4.73 -1.42 -12.49
CA ALA A 222 3.52 -2.00 -13.07
C ALA A 222 2.25 -1.54 -12.31
N THR A 223 1.18 -1.22 -13.04
CA THR A 223 -0.14 -1.03 -12.44
C THR A 223 -0.76 -2.37 -12.03
N ALA A 224 -1.71 -2.33 -11.08
CA ALA A 224 -2.52 -3.51 -10.74
C ALA A 224 -3.23 -4.11 -11.97
N ASN A 225 -3.60 -3.28 -12.96
CA ASN A 225 -4.17 -3.76 -14.21
C ASN A 225 -3.16 -4.55 -15.06
N ALA A 226 -1.90 -4.11 -15.17
CA ALA A 226 -0.86 -4.89 -15.86
C ALA A 226 -0.62 -6.24 -15.17
N VAL A 227 -0.53 -6.25 -13.84
CA VAL A 227 -0.38 -7.50 -13.07
C VAL A 227 -1.59 -8.42 -13.26
N LYS A 228 -2.81 -7.87 -13.22
CA LYS A 228 -4.04 -8.63 -13.47
C LYS A 228 -4.02 -9.25 -14.87
N GLN A 229 -3.66 -8.50 -15.91
CA GLN A 229 -3.58 -9.02 -17.27
C GLN A 229 -2.58 -10.18 -17.41
N VAL A 230 -1.42 -10.10 -16.73
CA VAL A 230 -0.46 -11.21 -16.68
C VAL A 230 -1.05 -12.40 -15.93
N ASN A 231 -1.68 -12.16 -14.78
CA ASN A 231 -2.27 -13.21 -13.97
C ASN A 231 -3.44 -13.91 -14.67
N ASP A 232 -4.34 -13.16 -15.31
CA ASP A 232 -5.45 -13.72 -16.11
C ASP A 232 -4.92 -14.62 -17.24
N LYS A 233 -3.76 -14.29 -17.81
CA LYS A 233 -3.08 -15.10 -18.84
C LYS A 233 -2.38 -16.35 -18.27
N LEU A 234 -1.97 -16.32 -17.00
CA LEU A 234 -1.34 -17.46 -16.31
C LEU A 234 -2.35 -18.42 -15.69
N VAL A 235 -3.50 -17.89 -15.25
CA VAL A 235 -4.58 -18.63 -14.56
C VAL A 235 -5.65 -19.12 -15.55
N SER A 236 -5.56 -18.76 -16.83
CA SER A 236 -6.48 -19.32 -17.83
C SER A 236 -6.29 -20.83 -17.97
N ASP A 237 -7.38 -21.59 -18.04
CA ASP A 237 -7.43 -23.04 -18.32
C ASP A 237 -6.88 -23.44 -19.72
N VAL A 238 -6.13 -22.55 -20.35
CA VAL A 238 -5.75 -22.61 -21.76
C VAL A 238 -4.25 -22.35 -21.90
N VAL A 239 -3.60 -23.11 -22.78
CA VAL A 239 -2.18 -22.94 -23.09
C VAL A 239 -2.07 -22.49 -24.54
N ALA A 240 -1.76 -21.21 -24.79
CA ALA A 240 -1.50 -20.67 -26.13
C ALA A 240 -0.06 -20.14 -26.23
N MET A 241 0.83 -20.93 -26.83
CA MET A 241 2.25 -20.61 -26.98
C MET A 241 2.65 -20.50 -28.45
N GLY A 242 3.09 -19.32 -28.88
CA GLY A 242 3.53 -19.07 -30.26
C GLY A 242 2.88 -17.80 -30.85
N LYS A 243 3.53 -17.21 -31.86
CA LYS A 243 3.01 -16.01 -32.53
C LYS A 243 1.61 -16.30 -33.10
N LYS A 244 0.60 -15.50 -32.68
CA LYS A 244 -0.81 -15.67 -33.08
C LYS A 244 -1.40 -17.06 -32.78
N SER A 245 -0.87 -17.77 -31.78
CA SER A 245 -1.53 -18.97 -31.26
C SER A 245 -2.81 -18.59 -30.52
N SER A 246 -3.81 -19.46 -30.56
CA SER A 246 -5.09 -19.29 -29.88
C SER A 246 -5.57 -20.63 -29.33
N SER A 247 -6.11 -20.62 -28.11
CA SER A 247 -6.68 -21.80 -27.47
C SER A 247 -7.96 -21.41 -26.74
N ASP A 248 -8.99 -22.23 -26.86
CA ASP A 248 -10.25 -22.11 -26.13
C ASP A 248 -10.19 -22.86 -24.78
N SER A 249 -11.28 -22.84 -23.99
CA SER A 249 -11.34 -23.45 -22.66
C SER A 249 -10.85 -24.91 -22.63
N GLY A 250 -9.93 -25.22 -21.71
CA GLY A 250 -9.34 -26.55 -21.52
C GLY A 250 -8.40 -27.00 -22.65
N ALA A 251 -8.07 -26.12 -23.60
CA ALA A 251 -7.33 -26.50 -24.80
C ALA A 251 -5.84 -26.09 -24.75
N VAL A 252 -5.01 -26.78 -25.54
CA VAL A 252 -3.56 -26.58 -25.64
C VAL A 252 -3.17 -26.30 -27.09
N ALA A 253 -2.74 -25.09 -27.40
CA ALA A 253 -2.20 -24.66 -28.69
C ALA A 253 -0.72 -24.26 -28.55
N ILE A 254 0.19 -25.00 -29.20
CA ILE A 254 1.63 -24.72 -29.17
C ILE A 254 2.17 -24.68 -30.61
N GLY A 255 2.63 -23.52 -31.05
CA GLY A 255 3.18 -23.26 -32.38
C GLY A 255 2.70 -21.94 -32.96
N GLN A 256 3.43 -21.38 -33.94
CA GLN A 256 2.95 -20.20 -34.68
C GLN A 256 1.61 -20.51 -35.34
N GLU A 257 0.62 -19.64 -35.15
CA GLU A 257 -0.71 -19.74 -35.77
C GLU A 257 -1.43 -21.07 -35.45
N SER A 258 -1.06 -21.72 -34.33
CA SER A 258 -1.78 -22.89 -33.82
C SER A 258 -3.14 -22.49 -33.24
N ASN A 259 -4.15 -23.34 -33.43
CA ASN A 259 -5.52 -23.07 -32.98
C ASN A 259 -6.16 -24.32 -32.34
N ALA A 260 -6.39 -24.28 -31.04
CA ALA A 260 -7.05 -25.36 -30.29
C ALA A 260 -8.47 -24.93 -29.85
N TYR A 261 -9.49 -25.71 -30.22
CA TYR A 261 -10.89 -25.47 -29.91
C TYR A 261 -11.42 -26.47 -28.87
N LEU A 262 -11.97 -25.96 -27.77
CA LEU A 262 -12.60 -26.63 -26.64
C LEU A 262 -12.02 -28.01 -26.25
N ALA A 263 -11.27 -28.05 -25.15
CA ALA A 263 -10.70 -29.28 -24.59
C ALA A 263 -9.89 -30.11 -25.62
N SER A 264 -9.16 -29.43 -26.51
CA SER A 264 -8.41 -30.05 -27.60
C SER A 264 -6.92 -29.74 -27.53
N ILE A 265 -6.14 -30.42 -28.37
CA ILE A 265 -4.69 -30.27 -28.44
C ILE A 265 -4.28 -29.95 -29.87
N ALA A 266 -3.58 -28.84 -30.10
CA ALA A 266 -3.01 -28.41 -31.38
C ALA A 266 -1.52 -28.09 -31.22
N LEU A 267 -0.64 -29.00 -31.63
CA LEU A 267 0.81 -28.88 -31.47
C LEU A 267 1.50 -28.84 -32.84
N GLY A 268 2.17 -27.73 -33.15
CA GLY A 268 2.87 -27.49 -34.41
C GLY A 268 2.48 -26.14 -35.03
N GLY A 269 3.34 -25.60 -35.89
CA GLY A 269 3.00 -24.39 -36.65
C GLY A 269 1.79 -24.66 -37.54
N ASN A 270 0.76 -23.82 -37.47
CA ASN A 270 -0.51 -23.99 -38.17
C ASN A 270 -1.27 -25.29 -37.84
N ALA A 271 -0.96 -25.96 -36.73
CA ALA A 271 -1.79 -27.08 -36.25
C ALA A 271 -3.14 -26.54 -35.78
N LYS A 272 -4.25 -27.18 -36.19
CA LYS A 272 -5.59 -26.71 -35.84
C LYS A 272 -6.54 -27.84 -35.44
N THR A 273 -7.41 -27.57 -34.49
CA THR A 273 -8.60 -28.36 -34.20
C THR A 273 -9.83 -27.47 -34.39
N THR A 274 -10.85 -27.92 -35.09
CA THR A 274 -12.05 -27.08 -35.35
C THR A 274 -13.26 -27.46 -34.51
N LYS A 275 -13.22 -28.63 -33.85
CA LYS A 275 -14.28 -29.16 -32.99
C LYS A 275 -13.71 -29.70 -31.68
N ALA A 276 -14.59 -29.90 -30.71
CA ALA A 276 -14.22 -30.26 -29.35
C ALA A 276 -13.50 -31.61 -29.29
N PHE A 277 -12.60 -31.74 -28.31
CA PHE A 277 -11.88 -32.98 -28.00
C PHE A 277 -10.95 -33.49 -29.12
N GLY A 278 -10.59 -32.63 -30.08
CA GLY A 278 -9.67 -32.98 -31.17
C GLY A 278 -8.20 -33.03 -30.72
N ILE A 279 -7.38 -33.79 -31.46
CA ILE A 279 -5.93 -33.81 -31.28
C ILE A 279 -5.27 -33.63 -32.65
N ALA A 280 -4.56 -32.53 -32.86
CA ALA A 280 -3.78 -32.23 -34.07
C ALA A 280 -2.32 -32.04 -33.67
N ILE A 281 -1.45 -32.97 -34.03
CA ILE A 281 -0.02 -32.94 -33.69
C ILE A 281 0.81 -33.04 -34.96
N GLY A 282 1.61 -32.02 -35.23
CA GLY A 282 2.43 -31.86 -36.42
C GLY A 282 2.17 -30.51 -37.10
N PRO A 283 3.16 -29.94 -37.80
CA PRO A 283 2.94 -28.71 -38.55
C PRO A 283 1.87 -28.92 -39.62
N LEU A 284 0.95 -27.95 -39.76
CA LEU A 284 -0.18 -28.00 -40.69
C LEU A 284 -1.17 -29.16 -40.46
N SER A 285 -1.11 -29.84 -39.30
CA SER A 285 -2.08 -30.88 -38.94
C SER A 285 -3.46 -30.29 -38.65
N SER A 286 -4.52 -31.03 -38.94
CA SER A 286 -5.90 -30.58 -38.86
C SER A 286 -6.83 -31.68 -38.34
N ALA A 287 -7.41 -31.48 -37.16
CA ALA A 287 -8.48 -32.32 -36.63
C ALA A 287 -9.82 -31.58 -36.76
N GLU A 288 -10.59 -31.89 -37.81
CA GLU A 288 -11.83 -31.17 -38.14
C GLU A 288 -13.12 -31.84 -37.62
N GLY A 289 -13.02 -33.10 -37.20
CA GLY A 289 -14.08 -33.85 -36.53
C GLY A 289 -14.07 -33.68 -35.02
N ALA A 290 -15.22 -33.84 -34.36
CA ALA A 290 -15.28 -33.90 -32.90
C ALA A 290 -14.62 -35.20 -32.43
N GLY A 291 -13.71 -35.11 -31.46
CA GLY A 291 -12.93 -36.27 -31.00
C GLY A 291 -11.99 -36.87 -32.05
N SER A 292 -11.66 -36.15 -33.13
CA SER A 292 -10.77 -36.66 -34.17
C SER A 292 -9.29 -36.45 -33.81
N VAL A 293 -8.43 -37.32 -34.33
CA VAL A 293 -7.00 -37.35 -34.03
C VAL A 293 -6.23 -37.32 -35.35
N ALA A 294 -5.34 -36.34 -35.52
CA ALA A 294 -4.47 -36.15 -36.68
C ALA A 294 -3.02 -36.04 -36.22
N LEU A 295 -2.23 -37.09 -36.43
CA LEU A 295 -0.84 -37.19 -35.99
C LEU A 295 0.10 -37.25 -37.20
N GLY A 296 0.86 -36.19 -37.42
CA GLY A 296 1.83 -36.06 -38.50
C GLY A 296 1.76 -34.69 -39.20
N SER A 297 2.81 -34.36 -39.95
CA SER A 297 2.84 -33.13 -40.76
C SER A 297 1.74 -33.17 -41.83
N ASN A 298 0.90 -32.14 -41.91
CA ASN A 298 -0.25 -32.08 -42.83
C ASN A 298 -1.31 -33.19 -42.63
N ALA A 299 -1.26 -33.95 -41.53
CA ALA A 299 -2.28 -34.95 -41.21
C ALA A 299 -3.65 -34.27 -41.11
N THR A 300 -4.69 -34.82 -41.76
CA THR A 300 -6.04 -34.21 -41.74
C THR A 300 -7.11 -35.26 -41.42
N ALA A 301 -7.75 -35.14 -40.26
CA ALA A 301 -8.85 -36.00 -39.80
C ALA A 301 -10.17 -35.24 -39.90
N LEU A 302 -10.93 -35.49 -40.97
CA LEU A 302 -12.14 -34.73 -41.33
C LEU A 302 -13.40 -35.17 -40.57
N ASN A 303 -13.46 -36.45 -40.15
CA ASN A 303 -14.66 -37.05 -39.60
C ASN A 303 -14.60 -37.14 -38.07
N ASN A 304 -15.77 -37.13 -37.41
CA ASN A 304 -15.86 -37.32 -35.96
C ASN A 304 -15.26 -38.68 -35.57
N SER A 305 -14.53 -38.73 -34.45
CA SER A 305 -13.91 -39.95 -33.91
C SER A 305 -12.97 -40.68 -34.88
N GLN A 306 -12.44 -39.98 -35.90
CA GLN A 306 -11.48 -40.52 -36.85
C GLN A 306 -10.05 -40.32 -36.34
N GLY A 307 -9.24 -41.38 -36.34
CA GLY A 307 -7.79 -41.30 -36.17
C GLY A 307 -7.05 -41.37 -37.51
N ILE A 308 -6.14 -40.43 -37.74
CA ILE A 308 -5.21 -40.39 -38.87
C ILE A 308 -3.79 -40.33 -38.30
N LEU A 309 -2.96 -41.28 -38.70
CA LEU A 309 -1.55 -41.39 -38.33
C LEU A 309 -0.70 -41.37 -39.61
N GLY A 310 0.05 -40.31 -39.83
CA GLY A 310 0.82 -40.10 -41.06
C GLY A 310 0.77 -38.66 -41.59
N SER A 311 1.41 -38.45 -42.73
CA SER A 311 1.55 -37.20 -43.46
C SER A 311 0.47 -37.06 -44.53
N GLY A 312 -0.09 -35.86 -44.66
CA GLY A 312 -1.10 -35.57 -45.69
C GLY A 312 -0.54 -35.34 -47.10
N ASN A 313 0.77 -35.19 -47.26
CA ASN A 313 1.38 -34.74 -48.52
C ASN A 313 1.76 -35.88 -49.48
N GLY A 314 1.21 -37.09 -49.30
CA GLY A 314 1.52 -38.25 -50.14
C GLY A 314 2.95 -38.79 -49.94
N ASN A 315 3.67 -38.31 -48.93
CA ASN A 315 4.91 -38.93 -48.48
C ASN A 315 4.57 -40.27 -47.82
N THR A 316 5.39 -41.29 -48.08
CA THR A 316 5.26 -42.57 -47.40
C THR A 316 5.88 -42.47 -46.02
N ASP A 317 5.08 -42.52 -44.97
CA ASP A 317 5.61 -42.63 -43.61
C ASP A 317 5.92 -44.10 -43.31
N THR A 318 7.10 -44.34 -42.73
CA THR A 318 7.45 -45.66 -42.18
C THR A 318 7.23 -45.62 -40.68
N TRP A 319 6.21 -46.35 -40.21
CA TRP A 319 5.91 -46.47 -38.78
C TRP A 319 6.53 -47.76 -38.23
N LEU A 320 7.48 -47.60 -37.31
CA LEU A 320 8.05 -48.72 -36.56
C LEU A 320 7.33 -48.82 -35.22
N VAL A 321 6.53 -49.86 -35.03
CA VAL A 321 5.82 -50.15 -33.77
C VAL A 321 6.52 -51.34 -33.10
N PRO A 322 7.46 -51.11 -32.16
CA PRO A 322 8.09 -52.20 -31.43
C PRO A 322 7.07 -52.87 -30.50
N GLY A 323 7.12 -54.20 -30.41
CA GLY A 323 6.20 -54.99 -29.58
C GLY A 323 4.89 -55.36 -30.28
N SER A 324 3.81 -55.50 -29.51
CA SER A 324 2.51 -55.96 -29.99
C SER A 324 1.57 -54.81 -30.32
N PHE A 325 0.82 -54.91 -31.42
CA PHE A 325 -0.30 -54.02 -31.75
C PHE A 325 -1.63 -54.77 -31.61
N SER A 326 -2.38 -54.48 -30.53
CA SER A 326 -3.65 -55.16 -30.23
C SER A 326 -4.83 -54.35 -30.75
N VAL A 327 -5.77 -55.03 -31.43
CA VAL A 327 -7.00 -54.43 -31.98
C VAL A 327 -8.19 -55.31 -31.57
N GLN A 328 -9.28 -54.68 -31.13
CA GLN A 328 -10.56 -55.35 -30.88
C GLN A 328 -11.49 -55.20 -32.10
N GLY A 329 -12.23 -56.24 -32.45
CA GLY A 329 -13.11 -56.25 -33.63
C GLY A 329 -12.41 -56.64 -34.94
N THR A 330 -13.03 -56.32 -36.08
CA THR A 330 -12.58 -56.77 -37.41
C THR A 330 -11.32 -56.05 -37.88
N LYS A 331 -10.27 -56.81 -38.17
CA LYS A 331 -8.99 -56.31 -38.70
C LYS A 331 -9.06 -56.21 -40.23
N ASN A 332 -9.03 -55.00 -40.75
CA ASN A 332 -9.13 -54.71 -42.17
C ASN A 332 -8.10 -53.66 -42.58
N PHE A 333 -7.41 -53.90 -43.69
CA PHE A 333 -6.50 -52.94 -44.32
C PHE A 333 -7.10 -52.47 -45.64
N GLU A 334 -7.30 -51.18 -45.80
CA GLU A 334 -7.80 -50.61 -47.06
C GLU A 334 -6.64 -50.13 -47.93
N ILE A 335 -6.66 -50.51 -49.21
CA ILE A 335 -5.66 -50.11 -50.21
C ILE A 335 -6.34 -49.44 -51.41
N PRO A 336 -5.63 -48.56 -52.14
CA PRO A 336 -6.12 -48.02 -53.40
C PRO A 336 -6.46 -49.12 -54.40
N HIS A 337 -7.58 -48.99 -55.12
CA HIS A 337 -7.97 -49.99 -56.10
C HIS A 337 -6.98 -50.00 -57.28
N PRO A 338 -6.36 -51.15 -57.65
CA PRO A 338 -5.29 -51.21 -58.66
C PRO A 338 -5.78 -50.94 -60.08
N HIS A 339 -7.07 -51.20 -60.36
CA HIS A 339 -7.68 -50.93 -61.66
C HIS A 339 -7.75 -49.41 -61.96
N PRO A 340 -7.17 -48.92 -63.08
CA PRO A 340 -7.03 -47.48 -63.36
C PRO A 340 -8.33 -46.67 -63.26
N VAL A 341 -9.44 -47.21 -63.79
CA VAL A 341 -10.76 -46.53 -63.78
C VAL A 341 -11.38 -46.46 -62.38
N LYS A 342 -11.02 -47.39 -61.48
CA LYS A 342 -11.57 -47.48 -60.12
C LYS A 342 -10.66 -46.85 -59.06
N LYS A 343 -9.40 -46.54 -59.42
CA LYS A 343 -8.36 -46.03 -58.53
C LYS A 343 -8.81 -44.82 -57.69
N ASN A 344 -9.65 -43.95 -58.26
CA ASN A 344 -10.11 -42.72 -57.61
C ASN A 344 -11.54 -42.81 -57.05
N THR A 345 -12.23 -43.94 -57.23
CA THR A 345 -13.65 -44.09 -56.86
C THR A 345 -13.91 -45.25 -55.89
N HIS A 346 -12.98 -46.19 -55.77
CA HIS A 346 -13.12 -47.38 -54.94
C HIS A 346 -11.82 -47.66 -54.18
N VAL A 347 -11.94 -48.34 -53.04
CA VAL A 347 -10.84 -48.94 -52.29
C VAL A 347 -11.05 -50.46 -52.20
N ILE A 348 -9.98 -51.21 -52.01
CA ILE A 348 -10.05 -52.65 -51.71
C ILE A 348 -9.73 -52.85 -50.24
N ARG A 349 -10.49 -53.71 -49.58
CA ARG A 349 -10.26 -54.13 -48.21
C ARG A 349 -9.60 -55.51 -48.19
N HIS A 350 -8.45 -55.62 -47.56
CA HIS A 350 -7.81 -56.89 -47.20
C HIS A 350 -8.14 -57.22 -45.75
N GLY A 351 -8.78 -58.38 -45.52
CA GLY A 351 -8.99 -58.89 -44.17
C GLY A 351 -7.74 -59.59 -43.63
N ALA A 352 -7.64 -59.68 -42.31
CA ALA A 352 -6.74 -60.65 -41.69
C ALA A 352 -7.23 -62.09 -41.99
N VAL A 353 -6.29 -63.03 -42.10
CA VAL A 353 -6.58 -64.46 -42.20
C VAL A 353 -6.32 -65.08 -40.83
N GLU A 354 -7.33 -65.74 -40.27
CA GLU A 354 -7.22 -66.45 -39.00
C GLU A 354 -6.75 -67.88 -39.25
N SER A 355 -5.80 -68.36 -38.44
CA SER A 355 -5.36 -69.75 -38.40
C SER A 355 -5.49 -70.27 -36.96
N PRO A 356 -5.80 -71.57 -36.75
CA PRO A 356 -5.78 -72.17 -35.41
C PRO A 356 -4.35 -72.33 -34.83
N THR A 357 -3.31 -71.92 -35.57
CA THR A 357 -1.91 -72.02 -35.17
C THR A 357 -1.34 -70.64 -34.78
N PRO A 358 -0.09 -70.57 -34.26
CA PRO A 358 0.66 -69.32 -34.06
C PRO A 358 0.92 -68.43 -35.28
N GLY A 359 0.31 -68.76 -36.41
CA GLY A 359 0.45 -68.10 -37.69
C GLY A 359 1.00 -69.08 -38.71
N ASP A 360 0.33 -69.18 -39.86
CA ASP A 360 0.79 -70.01 -40.95
C ASP A 360 1.47 -69.18 -42.04
N THR A 361 2.63 -69.66 -42.47
CA THR A 361 3.36 -69.11 -43.61
C THR A 361 2.95 -69.88 -44.87
N LEU A 362 2.71 -69.17 -45.99
CA LEU A 362 2.29 -69.80 -47.25
C LEU A 362 3.33 -69.54 -48.34
N TYR A 363 3.91 -70.62 -48.86
CA TYR A 363 4.86 -70.57 -49.97
C TYR A 363 4.32 -71.33 -51.18
N ARG A 364 4.37 -70.70 -52.36
CA ARG A 364 3.86 -71.29 -53.61
C ARG A 364 4.99 -71.43 -54.62
N TYR A 365 5.16 -72.63 -55.15
CA TYR A 365 6.18 -72.96 -56.14
C TYR A 365 5.59 -73.58 -57.40
N THR A 366 6.27 -73.38 -58.53
CA THR A 366 6.04 -74.10 -59.77
C THR A 366 7.33 -74.82 -60.14
N LEU A 367 7.23 -76.10 -60.46
CA LEU A 367 8.35 -76.95 -60.83
C LEU A 367 8.03 -77.75 -62.09
N GLU A 368 9.06 -78.24 -62.78
CA GLU A 368 8.92 -79.01 -64.00
C GLU A 368 9.74 -80.30 -63.91
N ALA A 369 9.05 -81.44 -63.97
CA ALA A 369 9.67 -82.74 -64.16
C ALA A 369 9.93 -82.96 -65.65
N THR A 370 11.19 -83.11 -66.02
CA THR A 370 11.64 -83.41 -67.40
C THR A 370 11.46 -84.88 -67.78
N LYS A 371 11.25 -85.76 -66.80
CA LYS A 371 11.10 -87.21 -66.97
C LYS A 371 10.06 -87.76 -66.01
N ASP A 372 9.47 -88.89 -66.36
CA ASP A 372 8.58 -89.64 -65.47
C ASP A 372 9.35 -90.13 -64.23
N SER A 373 8.68 -90.16 -63.08
CA SER A 373 9.26 -90.53 -61.78
C SER A 373 10.44 -89.66 -61.32
N GLN A 374 10.56 -88.43 -61.82
CA GLN A 374 11.62 -87.50 -61.40
C GLN A 374 11.27 -86.87 -60.05
N THR A 375 12.28 -86.80 -59.16
CA THR A 375 12.26 -85.89 -58.01
C THR A 375 12.90 -84.57 -58.42
N VAL A 376 12.18 -83.47 -58.19
CA VAL A 376 12.68 -82.11 -58.42
C VAL A 376 12.88 -81.46 -57.06
N GLU A 377 14.06 -80.86 -56.87
CA GLU A 377 14.43 -80.18 -55.64
C GLU A 377 14.35 -78.67 -55.83
N ILE A 378 13.79 -77.98 -54.83
CA ILE A 378 13.69 -76.52 -54.79
C ILE A 378 14.21 -76.07 -53.43
N HIS A 379 15.19 -75.17 -53.44
CA HIS A 379 15.63 -74.53 -52.21
C HIS A 379 14.58 -73.53 -51.73
N LEU A 380 14.12 -73.73 -50.50
CA LEU A 380 13.36 -72.77 -49.73
C LEU A 380 14.31 -71.65 -49.27
N PRO A 381 13.79 -70.48 -48.84
CA PRO A 381 14.61 -69.47 -48.21
C PRO A 381 15.38 -70.07 -47.01
N ASP A 382 16.63 -69.65 -46.81
CA ASP A 382 17.51 -70.14 -45.74
C ASP A 382 16.89 -70.01 -44.34
N TYR A 383 16.12 -68.95 -44.10
CA TYR A 383 15.41 -68.72 -42.84
C TYR A 383 14.19 -69.64 -42.63
N PHE A 384 13.77 -70.42 -43.64
CA PHE A 384 12.53 -71.21 -43.58
C PHE A 384 12.56 -72.22 -42.44
N GLU A 385 13.66 -72.96 -42.29
CA GLU A 385 13.81 -73.98 -41.24
C GLU A 385 13.88 -73.40 -39.83
N HIS A 386 14.28 -72.14 -39.72
CA HIS A 386 14.32 -71.41 -38.44
C HIS A 386 12.97 -70.79 -38.09
N LEU A 387 12.19 -70.41 -39.10
CA LEU A 387 10.92 -69.74 -38.92
C LEU A 387 9.75 -70.71 -38.76
N ASN A 388 9.82 -71.92 -39.33
CA ASN A 388 8.66 -72.80 -39.47
C ASN A 388 8.84 -74.17 -38.80
N THR A 389 7.75 -74.71 -38.28
CA THR A 389 7.58 -76.08 -37.80
C THR A 389 6.27 -76.66 -38.38
N ASN A 390 6.02 -77.96 -38.20
CA ASN A 390 4.80 -78.65 -38.64
C ASN A 390 4.47 -78.38 -40.13
N VAL A 391 5.39 -78.73 -41.02
CA VAL A 391 5.30 -78.38 -42.44
C VAL A 391 4.46 -79.39 -43.22
N ASP A 392 3.45 -78.89 -43.94
CA ASP A 392 2.64 -79.68 -44.88
C ASP A 392 2.87 -79.22 -46.32
N VAL A 393 2.81 -80.18 -47.26
CA VAL A 393 3.03 -79.92 -48.69
C VAL A 393 1.90 -80.52 -49.53
N TRP A 394 1.24 -79.70 -50.34
CA TRP A 394 0.28 -80.14 -51.35
C TRP A 394 0.83 -79.90 -52.74
N VAL A 395 0.81 -80.93 -53.57
CA VAL A 395 1.29 -80.86 -54.96
C VAL A 395 0.20 -81.29 -55.92
N ASN A 396 0.04 -80.54 -57.02
CA ASN A 396 -0.91 -80.86 -58.07
C ASN A 396 -0.28 -80.69 -59.47
N GLY A 397 -0.58 -81.61 -60.39
CA GLY A 397 -0.17 -81.49 -61.80
C GLY A 397 -0.82 -80.28 -62.48
N HIS A 398 -0.01 -79.46 -63.13
CA HIS A 398 -0.47 -78.25 -63.80
C HIS A 398 -0.88 -78.55 -65.23
N LEU A 399 -2.19 -78.61 -65.48
CA LEU A 399 -2.79 -78.91 -66.79
C LEU A 399 -2.48 -80.33 -67.30
N HIS A 400 -2.15 -81.25 -66.40
CA HIS A 400 -2.05 -82.68 -66.69
C HIS A 400 -2.39 -83.51 -65.45
N PHE A 401 -2.78 -84.76 -65.64
CA PHE A 401 -3.18 -85.68 -64.56
C PHE A 401 -2.00 -86.41 -63.90
N GLY A 402 -0.86 -85.74 -63.75
CA GLY A 402 0.30 -86.31 -63.07
C GLY A 402 0.10 -86.25 -61.56
N ARG A 403 0.28 -87.38 -60.85
CA ARG A 403 0.31 -87.39 -59.39
C ARG A 403 1.69 -86.98 -58.90
N ALA A 404 1.75 -86.31 -57.76
CA ALA A 404 2.98 -85.97 -57.10
C ALA A 404 2.75 -85.84 -55.59
N TYR A 405 3.81 -85.99 -54.83
CA TYR A 405 3.84 -85.63 -53.41
C TYR A 405 5.13 -84.84 -53.14
N GLY A 406 5.12 -84.02 -52.10
CA GLY A 406 6.28 -83.25 -51.69
C GLY A 406 6.61 -83.48 -50.23
N VAL A 407 7.89 -83.36 -49.89
CA VAL A 407 8.41 -83.38 -48.52
C VAL A 407 9.43 -82.26 -48.40
N VAL A 408 9.48 -81.60 -47.26
CA VAL A 408 10.55 -80.64 -46.94
C VAL A 408 11.56 -81.32 -46.02
N GLU A 409 12.83 -81.26 -46.39
CA GLU A 409 13.97 -81.75 -45.59
C GLU A 409 14.98 -80.59 -45.44
N GLY A 410 15.11 -80.07 -44.22
CA GLY A 410 15.89 -78.84 -43.97
C GLY A 410 15.33 -77.65 -44.74
N ASP A 411 16.17 -77.04 -45.57
CA ASP A 411 15.83 -75.92 -46.46
C ASP A 411 15.37 -76.38 -47.86
N THR A 412 15.15 -77.67 -48.09
CA THR A 412 14.91 -78.20 -49.44
C THR A 412 13.55 -78.86 -49.57
N LEU A 413 12.73 -78.32 -50.47
CA LEU A 413 11.49 -78.95 -50.92
C LEU A 413 11.80 -79.99 -52.00
N LYS A 414 11.51 -81.25 -51.73
CA LYS A 414 11.63 -82.37 -52.68
C LYS A 414 10.25 -82.77 -53.17
N VAL A 415 10.02 -82.66 -54.48
CA VAL A 415 8.75 -83.04 -55.10
C VAL A 415 8.96 -84.21 -56.06
N THR A 416 8.37 -85.35 -55.73
CA THR A 416 8.42 -86.56 -56.55
C THR A 416 7.22 -86.59 -57.49
N CYS A 417 7.49 -86.54 -58.79
CA CYS A 417 6.49 -86.44 -59.84
C CYS A 417 6.32 -87.77 -60.58
N GLU A 418 5.10 -88.28 -60.69
CA GLU A 418 4.83 -89.53 -61.42
C GLU A 418 5.14 -89.40 -62.92
N LYS A 419 4.76 -88.28 -63.53
CA LYS A 419 4.95 -88.00 -64.97
C LYS A 419 5.76 -86.74 -65.22
N ALA A 420 6.43 -86.67 -66.36
CA ALA A 420 6.99 -85.44 -66.88
C ALA A 420 5.88 -84.39 -67.08
N GLY A 421 6.18 -83.14 -66.76
CA GLY A 421 5.22 -82.04 -66.78
C GLY A 421 5.45 -81.03 -65.67
N LYS A 422 4.61 -79.99 -65.66
CA LYS A 422 4.69 -78.90 -64.68
C LYS A 422 3.80 -79.20 -63.48
N TYR A 423 4.27 -78.94 -62.28
CA TYR A 423 3.50 -79.12 -61.05
C TYR A 423 3.46 -77.81 -60.25
N LYS A 424 2.40 -77.63 -59.47
CA LYS A 424 2.27 -76.56 -58.49
C LYS A 424 2.34 -77.16 -57.09
N ALA A 425 3.20 -76.59 -56.26
CA ALA A 425 3.34 -76.97 -54.86
C ALA A 425 2.93 -75.80 -53.95
N LEU A 426 2.12 -76.10 -52.93
CA LEU A 426 1.85 -75.23 -51.79
C LEU A 426 2.55 -75.85 -50.57
N VAL A 427 3.45 -75.09 -49.96
CA VAL A 427 4.08 -75.42 -48.68
C VAL A 427 3.46 -74.51 -47.63
N ILE A 428 2.96 -75.09 -46.55
CA ILE A 428 2.52 -74.36 -45.36
C ILE A 428 3.38 -74.77 -44.17
N GLY A 429 3.69 -73.84 -43.29
CA GLY A 429 4.35 -74.12 -42.02
C GLY A 429 3.82 -73.23 -40.92
N THR A 430 3.79 -73.74 -39.70
CA THR A 430 3.44 -72.99 -38.50
C THR A 430 4.65 -72.21 -38.01
N ARG A 431 4.47 -70.93 -37.63
CA ARG A 431 5.56 -70.11 -37.09
C ARG A 431 6.17 -70.69 -35.80
N ASN A 432 7.49 -70.53 -35.67
CA ASN A 432 8.31 -71.10 -34.60
C ASN A 432 9.40 -70.13 -34.06
N ASP A 433 9.29 -68.83 -34.28
CA ASP A 433 10.24 -67.86 -33.71
C ASP A 433 9.95 -67.54 -32.23
N ASP A 434 10.94 -66.98 -31.54
CA ASP A 434 10.90 -66.71 -30.09
C ASP A 434 9.67 -65.90 -29.63
N ASN A 435 9.15 -65.01 -30.47
CA ASN A 435 8.03 -64.12 -30.13
C ASN A 435 6.66 -64.80 -30.17
N VAL A 436 6.56 -66.01 -30.72
CA VAL A 436 5.30 -66.78 -30.78
C VAL A 436 5.34 -68.03 -29.91
N GLN A 437 6.45 -68.26 -29.20
CA GLN A 437 6.63 -69.47 -28.42
C GLN A 437 5.61 -69.57 -27.29
N ASP A 438 5.13 -68.49 -26.70
CA ASP A 438 4.13 -68.53 -25.62
C ASP A 438 2.70 -68.91 -26.07
N TRP A 439 2.45 -68.97 -27.38
CA TRP A 439 1.13 -69.34 -27.91
C TRP A 439 0.75 -70.79 -27.61
N HIS A 440 1.68 -71.69 -27.28
CA HIS A 440 1.31 -73.07 -26.89
C HIS A 440 0.50 -73.14 -25.58
N VAL A 441 0.46 -72.07 -24.78
CA VAL A 441 -0.22 -72.07 -23.48
C VAL A 441 -1.73 -71.94 -23.63
N LYS A 442 -2.21 -70.98 -24.42
CA LYS A 442 -3.65 -70.75 -24.66
C LYS A 442 -4.06 -70.92 -26.14
N GLY A 443 -3.12 -70.97 -27.06
CA GLY A 443 -3.40 -71.03 -28.50
C GLY A 443 -3.87 -69.66 -29.01
N VAL A 444 -4.87 -69.69 -29.87
CA VAL A 444 -5.47 -68.47 -30.49
C VAL A 444 -6.71 -67.96 -29.76
N GLU A 445 -7.10 -68.64 -28.68
CA GLU A 445 -8.28 -68.32 -27.88
C GLU A 445 -7.90 -68.27 -26.39
N ARG A 446 -8.49 -67.33 -25.65
CA ARG A 446 -8.37 -67.25 -24.19
C ARG A 446 -9.70 -66.78 -23.62
N GLU A 447 -9.99 -67.12 -22.38
CA GLU A 447 -11.17 -66.59 -21.71
C GLU A 447 -10.96 -65.10 -21.37
N ILE A 448 -12.07 -64.34 -21.34
CA ILE A 448 -12.03 -62.96 -20.87
C ILE A 448 -11.61 -62.97 -19.40
N GLY A 449 -10.58 -62.20 -19.06
CA GLY A 449 -10.01 -62.18 -17.71
C GLY A 449 -8.84 -63.15 -17.48
N GLU A 450 -8.36 -63.86 -18.51
CA GLU A 450 -7.15 -64.70 -18.41
C GLU A 450 -6.04 -64.18 -19.32
N SER A 451 -4.78 -64.07 -18.86
CA SER A 451 -3.65 -63.71 -19.71
C SER A 451 -3.36 -64.83 -20.74
N TRP A 452 -2.58 -64.53 -21.79
CA TRP A 452 -2.11 -65.55 -22.75
C TRP A 452 -1.23 -66.63 -22.10
N ARG A 453 -0.73 -66.36 -20.88
CA ARG A 453 -0.01 -67.32 -20.04
C ARG A 453 -0.90 -68.08 -19.06
N GLY A 454 -2.22 -67.83 -19.08
CA GLY A 454 -3.19 -68.47 -18.19
C GLY A 454 -3.30 -67.88 -16.79
N GLU A 455 -2.82 -66.65 -16.57
CA GLU A 455 -2.94 -65.96 -15.30
C GLU A 455 -4.25 -65.17 -15.25
N THR A 456 -5.05 -65.32 -14.18
CA THR A 456 -6.31 -64.58 -14.03
C THR A 456 -6.04 -63.10 -13.69
N TYR A 457 -6.75 -62.18 -14.34
CA TYR A 457 -6.72 -60.74 -14.07
C TYR A 457 -8.13 -60.16 -13.98
N VAL A 458 -8.27 -59.07 -13.22
CA VAL A 458 -9.54 -58.35 -13.03
C VAL A 458 -9.93 -57.62 -14.31
N PHE A 459 -11.18 -57.75 -14.74
CA PHE A 459 -11.75 -57.04 -15.89
C PHE A 459 -13.12 -56.45 -15.54
N GLU A 460 -13.48 -55.34 -16.19
CA GLU A 460 -14.81 -54.76 -16.09
C GLU A 460 -15.77 -55.43 -17.09
N VAL A 461 -16.99 -55.70 -16.63
CA VAL A 461 -18.10 -56.18 -17.47
C VAL A 461 -19.12 -55.05 -17.56
N ASP A 462 -19.43 -54.59 -18.77
CA ASP A 462 -20.58 -53.72 -18.98
C ASP A 462 -21.86 -54.56 -18.75
N GLU A 463 -22.59 -54.28 -17.67
CA GLU A 463 -23.89 -54.93 -17.40
C GLU A 463 -24.86 -54.64 -18.55
N ILE A 464 -25.17 -55.67 -19.34
CA ILE A 464 -26.25 -55.62 -20.31
C ILE A 464 -27.56 -55.74 -19.51
N MET A 465 -28.22 -54.61 -19.23
CA MET A 465 -29.62 -54.66 -18.76
C MET A 465 -30.50 -55.13 -19.93
N GLU A 466 -30.83 -56.42 -19.97
CA GLU A 466 -31.95 -56.91 -20.78
C GLU A 466 -33.26 -56.38 -20.18
N VAL A 467 -33.87 -55.40 -20.86
CA VAL A 467 -35.22 -54.96 -20.54
C VAL A 467 -36.19 -55.91 -21.25
N GLU A 468 -36.68 -56.92 -20.55
CA GLU A 468 -37.86 -57.67 -21.00
C GLU A 468 -39.12 -56.79 -20.81
N GLU A 469 -39.67 -56.27 -21.92
CA GLU A 469 -41.01 -55.70 -21.92
C GLU A 469 -42.03 -56.81 -21.66
N ILE A 470 -42.56 -56.86 -20.42
CA ILE A 470 -43.76 -57.65 -20.11
C ILE A 470 -44.93 -57.02 -20.88
N THR A 471 -45.31 -57.64 -21.99
CA THR A 471 -46.57 -57.34 -22.67
C THR A 471 -47.69 -57.98 -21.86
N ASN A 472 -48.38 -57.17 -21.05
CA ASN A 472 -49.65 -57.59 -20.46
C ASN A 472 -50.67 -57.81 -21.59
N MET A 473 -50.94 -59.08 -21.89
CA MET A 473 -52.15 -59.43 -22.64
C MET A 473 -53.35 -59.20 -21.72
N GLU A 474 -54.10 -58.12 -21.97
CA GLU A 474 -55.46 -57.95 -21.47
C GLU A 474 -56.34 -59.06 -22.08
N GLU A 475 -56.73 -60.03 -21.25
CA GLU A 475 -57.90 -60.86 -21.51
C GLU A 475 -59.13 -59.95 -21.61
N SER A 476 -59.74 -59.90 -22.79
CA SER A 476 -61.11 -59.40 -22.97
C SER A 476 -62.03 -60.58 -23.30
N VAL A 477 -62.87 -60.88 -22.30
CA VAL A 477 -64.22 -61.50 -22.28
C VAL A 477 -64.61 -62.46 -23.41
#